data_AF-A0A453B621-F1
#
_entry.id   AF-A0A453B621-F1
#
_cell.length_a   1.000
_cell.length_b   1.000
_cell.length_c   1.000
_cell.angle_alpha   90.00
_cell.angle_beta   90.00
_cell.angle_gamma   90.00
#
_symmetry.space_group_name_H-M   'P 1'
#
loop_
_entity.id
_entity.type
_entity.pdbx_description
1 polymer ?
#
loop_
_entity_poly.entity_id
_entity_poly.type
_entity_poly.pdbx_seq_one_letter_code
_entity_poly.pdbx_strand_id
1 'polypeptide(L)'
;MDWSHPTAIVVGNETMGISDVALKLSDMHCSVPMKGMVDSFNVSVAAGILMHHAVYDRVSRLGQNGDLTPEENRILLAEFYLRHRESTATVIHEYAKRKANNLVAKL
;
A
#
# COMPACT_ATOMS: atom_id res chain seq x y z
N MET A 1 -2.70 2.35 20.30
CA MET A 1 -2.34 1.31 19.32
C MET A 1 -0.95 1.65 18.82
N ASP A 2 -0.07 0.66 18.73
CA ASP A 2 1.30 0.87 18.25
C ASP A 2 1.38 0.51 16.77
N TRP A 3 1.50 1.51 15.91
CA TRP A 3 1.51 1.35 14.45
C TRP A 3 2.92 1.05 13.88
N SER A 4 3.91 0.83 14.74
CA SER A 4 5.26 0.41 14.33
C SER A 4 5.32 -1.06 13.90
N HIS A 5 4.35 -1.88 14.30
CA HIS A 5 4.27 -3.30 13.94
C HIS A 5 3.46 -3.53 12.65
N PRO A 6 3.76 -4.60 11.87
CA PRO A 6 2.94 -4.99 10.73
C PRO A 6 1.49 -5.18 11.15
N THR A 7 0.59 -4.38 10.59
CA THR A 7 -0.82 -4.32 11.00
C THR A 7 -1.71 -4.34 9.78
N ALA A 8 -2.66 -5.27 9.74
CA ALA A 8 -3.73 -5.28 8.75
C ALA A 8 -4.95 -4.55 9.30
N ILE A 9 -5.48 -3.59 8.53
CA ILE A 9 -6.71 -2.89 8.86
C ILE A 9 -7.86 -3.53 8.09
N VAL A 10 -8.88 -4.00 8.80
CA VAL A 10 -10.11 -4.51 8.20
C VAL A 10 -11.21 -3.48 8.38
N VAL A 11 -11.82 -3.06 7.28
CA VAL A 11 -12.97 -2.16 7.27
C VAL A 11 -14.21 -2.88 6.75
N GLY A 12 -15.37 -2.51 7.30
CA GLY A 12 -16.67 -3.04 6.89
C GLY A 12 -17.19 -2.45 5.57
N ASN A 13 -18.30 -2.98 5.07
CA ASN A 13 -18.99 -2.35 3.92
C ASN A 13 -19.89 -1.19 4.37
N GLU A 14 -20.40 -0.42 3.41
CA GLU A 14 -21.18 0.80 3.69
C GLU A 14 -22.54 0.55 4.35
N THR A 15 -23.15 -0.62 4.16
CA THR A 15 -24.53 -0.88 4.58
C THR A 15 -24.61 -1.67 5.88
N MET A 16 -23.81 -2.71 6.00
CA MET A 16 -23.82 -3.69 7.08
C MET A 16 -22.63 -3.52 8.03
N GLY A 17 -21.65 -2.68 7.69
CA GLY A 17 -20.44 -2.53 8.46
C GLY A 17 -19.55 -3.78 8.38
N ILE A 18 -18.80 -4.03 9.46
CA ILE A 18 -17.86 -5.14 9.56
C ILE A 18 -18.59 -6.43 9.95
N SER A 19 -18.22 -7.56 9.34
CA SER A 19 -18.87 -8.83 9.64
C SER A 19 -18.47 -9.38 11.01
N ASP A 20 -19.37 -10.14 11.64
CA ASP A 20 -19.08 -10.81 12.91
C ASP A 20 -17.88 -11.76 12.82
N VAL A 21 -17.67 -12.39 11.66
CA VAL A 21 -16.52 -13.27 11.42
C VAL A 21 -15.23 -12.46 11.45
N ALA A 22 -15.18 -11.31 10.76
CA ALA A 22 -14.03 -10.44 10.77
C ALA A 22 -13.73 -9.89 12.17
N LEU A 23 -14.76 -9.50 12.92
CA LEU A 23 -14.63 -9.09 14.32
C LEU A 23 -14.03 -10.20 15.19
N LYS A 24 -14.54 -11.44 15.07
CA LYS A 24 -14.04 -12.59 15.85
C LYS A 24 -12.59 -12.96 15.53
N LEU A 25 -12.17 -12.78 14.29
CA LEU A 25 -10.80 -13.08 13.84
C LEU A 25 -9.81 -11.93 14.08
N SER A 26 -10.28 -10.75 14.46
CA SER A 26 -9.40 -9.59 14.67
C SER A 26 -8.81 -9.60 16.08
N ASP A 27 -7.53 -9.29 16.20
CA ASP A 27 -6.84 -9.16 17.49
C ASP A 27 -7.30 -7.92 18.28
N MET A 28 -7.74 -6.88 17.58
CA MET A 28 -8.14 -5.60 18.17
C MET A 28 -9.34 -5.00 17.44
N HIS A 29 -10.21 -4.32 18.18
CA HIS A 29 -11.28 -3.50 17.62
C HIS A 29 -11.04 -2.03 17.94
N CYS A 30 -11.29 -1.15 16.98
CA CYS A 30 -11.18 0.28 17.18
C CYS A 30 -12.34 1.01 16.48
N SER A 31 -12.62 2.22 16.94
CA SER A 31 -13.65 3.10 16.38
C SER A 31 -13.14 4.53 16.31
N VAL A 32 -13.50 5.26 15.25
CA VAL A 32 -13.24 6.70 15.20
C VAL A 32 -14.24 7.40 16.12
N PRO A 33 -13.81 8.18 17.12
CA PRO A 33 -14.74 8.89 18.00
C PRO A 33 -15.61 9.84 17.21
N MET A 34 -16.92 9.75 17.40
CA MET A 34 -17.92 10.60 16.75
C MET A 34 -18.63 11.48 17.76
N LYS A 35 -18.99 12.70 17.34
CA LYS A 35 -19.83 13.62 18.09
C LYS A 35 -20.99 14.05 17.20
N GLY A 36 -22.21 13.99 17.71
CA GLY A 36 -23.42 14.38 16.98
C GLY A 36 -24.42 13.23 16.84
N MET A 37 -25.34 13.37 15.89
CA MET A 37 -26.49 12.48 15.71
C MET A 37 -26.28 11.40 14.64
N VAL A 38 -25.09 11.28 14.08
CA VAL A 38 -24.77 10.29 13.04
C VAL A 38 -24.06 9.08 13.66
N ASP A 39 -24.47 7.89 13.22
CA ASP A 39 -24.01 6.62 13.80
C ASP A 39 -22.66 6.15 13.25
N SER A 40 -22.29 6.58 12.03
CA SER A 40 -21.02 6.21 11.40
C SER A 40 -20.53 7.24 10.39
N PHE A 41 -19.22 7.24 10.13
CA PHE A 41 -18.65 7.89 8.95
C PHE A 41 -18.87 7.02 7.70
N ASN A 42 -18.74 7.63 6.52
CA ASN A 42 -18.54 6.87 5.28
C ASN A 42 -17.26 6.00 5.42
N VAL A 43 -17.29 4.77 4.89
CA VAL A 43 -16.19 3.81 5.03
C VAL A 43 -14.85 4.37 4.53
N SER A 44 -14.84 5.09 3.41
CA SER A 44 -13.61 5.68 2.84
C SER A 44 -13.05 6.79 3.73
N VAL A 45 -13.93 7.57 4.37
CA VAL A 45 -13.55 8.63 5.30
C VAL A 45 -12.96 8.02 6.58
N ALA A 46 -13.62 7.02 7.15
CA ALA A 46 -13.12 6.30 8.32
C ALA A 46 -11.76 5.65 8.04
N ALA A 47 -11.62 5.00 6.89
CA ALA A 47 -10.36 4.38 6.45
C ALA A 47 -9.25 5.43 6.26
N GLY A 48 -9.57 6.58 5.66
CA GLY A 48 -8.63 7.70 5.49
C GLY A 48 -8.14 8.28 6.81
N ILE A 49 -9.05 8.51 7.78
CA ILE A 49 -8.69 8.99 9.12
C ILE A 49 -7.75 8.00 9.81
N LEU A 50 -8.09 6.70 9.76
CA LEU A 50 -7.31 5.65 10.41
C LEU A 50 -5.93 5.51 9.77
N MET A 51 -5.85 5.46 8.43
CA MET A 51 -4.58 5.36 7.71
C MET A 51 -3.69 6.59 7.95
N HIS A 52 -4.27 7.80 7.98
CA HIS A 52 -3.51 9.01 8.28
C HIS A 52 -2.87 8.95 9.67
N HIS A 53 -3.64 8.54 10.68
CA HIS A 53 -3.13 8.37 12.04
C HIS A 53 -2.07 7.26 12.11
N ALA A 54 -2.29 6.13 11.42
CA ALA A 54 -1.34 5.03 11.38
C ALA A 54 0.01 5.44 10.78
N VAL A 55 -0.01 6.12 9.63
CA VAL A 55 1.22 6.64 8.99
C VAL A 55 1.90 7.66 9.89
N TYR A 56 1.15 8.58 10.50
CA TYR A 56 1.70 9.60 11.39
C TYR A 56 2.41 8.97 12.60
N ASP A 57 1.75 8.06 13.33
CA ASP A 57 2.34 7.38 14.49
C ASP A 57 3.55 6.52 14.08
N ARG A 58 3.44 5.79 12.95
CA ARG A 58 4.53 4.97 12.41
C ARG A 58 5.77 5.80 12.10
N VAL A 59 5.62 6.88 11.34
CA VAL A 59 6.74 7.78 10.98
C VAL A 59 7.31 8.45 12.23
N SER A 60 6.46 8.86 13.17
CA SER A 60 6.92 9.47 14.43
C SER A 60 7.75 8.51 15.29
N ARG A 61 7.49 7.19 15.24
CA ARG A 61 8.23 6.18 16.03
C ARG A 61 9.47 5.65 15.30
N LEU A 62 9.35 5.39 14.00
CA LEU A 62 10.39 4.72 13.20
C LEU A 62 11.32 5.70 12.48
N GLY A 63 10.95 6.98 12.37
CA GLY A 63 11.73 8.02 11.68
C GLY A 63 11.75 7.90 10.15
N GLN A 64 11.06 6.92 9.58
CA GLN A 64 10.96 6.70 8.14
C GLN A 64 9.58 6.20 7.72
N ASN A 65 9.25 6.38 6.45
CA ASN A 65 8.03 5.86 5.83
C ASN A 65 8.38 4.74 4.84
N GLY A 66 7.72 3.60 4.96
CA GLY A 66 7.91 2.43 4.12
C GLY A 66 8.98 1.47 4.65
N ASP A 67 8.80 0.19 4.35
CA ASP A 67 9.66 -0.91 4.83
C ASP A 67 10.35 -1.65 3.68
N LEU A 68 10.22 -1.16 2.45
CA LEU A 68 10.77 -1.80 1.26
C LEU A 68 12.29 -1.60 1.17
N THR A 69 12.99 -2.67 0.84
CA THR A 69 14.40 -2.60 0.45
C THR A 69 14.56 -1.83 -0.88
N PRO A 70 15.76 -1.29 -1.17
CA PRO A 70 16.01 -0.60 -2.44
C PRO A 70 15.74 -1.47 -3.67
N GLU A 71 15.95 -2.79 -3.57
CA GLU A 71 15.72 -3.71 -4.68
C GLU A 71 14.22 -3.99 -4.88
N GLU A 72 13.45 -4.21 -3.81
CA GLU A 72 11.99 -4.37 -3.92
C GLU A 72 11.33 -3.12 -4.49
N ASN A 73 11.78 -1.93 -4.07
CA ASN A 73 11.28 -0.66 -4.61
C ASN A 73 11.55 -0.54 -6.12
N ARG A 74 12.77 -0.90 -6.58
CA ARG A 74 13.13 -0.94 -8.00
C ARG A 74 12.25 -1.92 -8.80
N ILE A 75 11.99 -3.10 -8.25
CA ILE A 75 11.14 -4.12 -8.88
C ILE A 75 9.71 -3.60 -9.06
N LEU A 76 9.11 -3.07 -7.98
CA LEU A 76 7.74 -2.53 -8.02
C LEU A 76 7.63 -1.31 -8.94
N LEU A 77 8.64 -0.46 -8.99
CA LEU A 77 8.69 0.67 -9.90
C LEU A 77 8.73 0.21 -11.37
N ALA A 78 9.54 -0.81 -11.67
CA ALA A 78 9.59 -1.40 -13.01
C ALA A 78 8.24 -2.02 -13.40
N GLU A 79 7.60 -2.77 -12.49
CA GLU A 79 6.27 -3.33 -12.69
C GLU A 79 5.22 -2.24 -12.96
N PHE A 80 5.25 -1.16 -12.18
CA PHE A 80 4.35 -0.02 -12.35
C PHE A 80 4.48 0.60 -13.75
N TYR A 81 5.70 0.85 -14.23
CA TYR A 81 5.93 1.40 -15.57
C TYR A 81 5.51 0.45 -16.69
N LEU A 82 5.73 -0.86 -16.52
CA LEU A 82 5.28 -1.88 -17.48
C LEU A 82 3.76 -1.92 -17.59
N ARG A 83 3.05 -1.78 -16.48
CA ARG A 83 1.59 -1.83 -16.43
C ARG A 83 0.93 -0.56 -17.02
N HIS A 84 1.52 0.61 -16.83
CA HIS A 84 0.86 1.89 -17.15
C HIS A 84 1.38 2.62 -18.38
N ARG A 85 2.50 2.19 -18.97
CA ARG A 85 3.05 2.78 -20.20
C ARG A 85 3.21 1.71 -21.27
N GLU A 86 2.38 1.79 -22.30
CA GLU A 86 2.40 0.85 -23.43
C GLU A 86 3.76 0.81 -24.13
N SER A 87 4.47 1.94 -24.20
CA SER A 87 5.79 2.03 -24.83
C SER A 87 6.92 1.41 -24.00
N THR A 88 6.71 1.13 -22.70
CA THR A 88 7.76 0.59 -21.83
C THR A 88 8.24 -0.77 -22.30
N ALA A 89 7.32 -1.64 -22.75
CA ALA A 89 7.68 -2.96 -23.26
C ALA A 89 8.59 -2.86 -24.50
N THR A 90 8.26 -1.97 -25.44
CA THR A 90 9.05 -1.73 -26.65
C THR A 90 10.43 -1.15 -26.32
N VAL A 91 10.49 -0.19 -25.40
CA VAL A 91 11.76 0.41 -24.97
C VAL A 91 12.68 -0.63 -24.31
N ILE A 92 12.12 -1.50 -23.46
CA ILE A 92 12.87 -2.59 -22.84
C ILE A 92 13.37 -3.58 -23.90
N HIS A 93 12.52 -3.96 -24.85
CA HIS A 93 12.89 -4.87 -25.94
C HIS A 93 14.05 -4.31 -26.77
N GLU A 94 13.95 -3.05 -27.19
CA GLU A 94 15.01 -2.35 -27.94
C GLU A 94 16.30 -2.22 -27.12
N TYR A 95 16.20 -1.91 -25.83
CA TYR A 95 17.36 -1.86 -24.95
C TYR A 95 18.04 -3.23 -24.81
N ALA A 96 17.26 -4.30 -24.62
CA ALA A 96 17.78 -5.66 -24.53
C ALA A 96 18.50 -6.09 -25.82
N LYS A 97 17.91 -5.77 -26.98
CA LYS A 97 18.50 -6.02 -28.30
C LYS A 97 19.84 -5.29 -28.48
N ARG A 98 19.92 -4.01 -28.09
CA ARG A 98 21.17 -3.23 -28.13
C ARG A 98 22.24 -3.80 -27.20
N LYS A 99 21.86 -4.21 -25.99
CA LYS A 99 22.79 -4.79 -25.01
C LYS A 99 23.35 -6.13 -25.49
N ALA A 100 22.51 -6.99 -26.07
CA ALA A 100 22.94 -8.27 -26.64
C ALA A 100 23.95 -8.06 -27.79
N ASN A 101 23.64 -7.16 -28.73
CA ASN A 101 24.54 -6.83 -29.84
C ASN A 101 25.90 -6.29 -29.35
N ASN A 102 25.90 -5.48 -28.29
CA ASN A 102 27.13 -4.91 -27.73
C ASN A 102 27.97 -5.94 -26.94
N LEU A 103 27.36 -7.01 -26.43
CA LEU A 103 28.09 -8.14 -25.85
C LEU A 103 28.75 -8.99 -26.93
N VAL A 104 28.04 -9.25 -28.03
CA VAL A 104 28.55 -10.03 -29.17
C VAL A 104 29.71 -9.31 -29.86
N ALA A 105 29.66 -7.97 -29.97
CA ALA A 105 30.72 -7.17 -30.57
C ALA A 105 32.01 -7.07 -29.74
N LYS A 106 32.01 -7.56 -28.49
CA LYS A 106 33.17 -7.54 -27.57
C LYS A 106 33.84 -8.91 -27.39
N LEU A 107 33.29 -9.96 -28.01
CA LEU A 107 33.87 -11.31 -28.07
C LEU A 107 34.64 -11.49 -29.39
#